data_AF-A0A7S2Q449-F1
#
_entry.id   AF-A0A7S2Q449-F1
#
_cell.length_a   1.000
_cell.length_b   1.000
_cell.length_c   1.000
_cell.angle_alpha   90.00
_cell.angle_beta   90.00
_cell.angle_gamma   90.00
#
_symmetry.space_group_name_H-M   'P 1'
#
loop_
_entity.id
_entity.type
_entity.pdbx_description
1 polymer ?
#
loop_
_entity_poly.entity_id
_entity_poly.type
_entity_poly.pdbx_seq_one_letter_code
_entity_poly.pdbx_strand_id
1 'polypeptide(L)'
;TTLPPLAMSYVVTPVIAYMCRRRKVTQEAINDLYTLPEWDLSLRLAQTLNVICCVMMYSAGLPILYPVGFLYCVVAYWLDRWCLLRGSRRPPAYTKDVQVMSMRLLPMAALLHMVVAGLVFGHQ
;
A
#
# COMPACT_ATOMS: atom_id res chain seq x y z
N THR A 1 -4.49 -2.78 -2.59
CA THR A 1 -3.46 -3.79 -2.28
C THR A 1 -3.34 -4.13 -0.80
N THR A 2 -3.86 -3.31 0.13
CA THR A 2 -3.95 -3.64 1.58
C THR A 2 -5.29 -4.25 2.00
N LEU A 3 -6.38 -3.81 1.37
CA LEU A 3 -7.71 -4.41 1.53
C LEU A 3 -7.78 -5.90 1.17
N PRO A 4 -7.17 -6.40 0.07
CA PRO A 4 -7.22 -7.83 -0.25
C PRO A 4 -6.62 -8.73 0.84
N PRO A 5 -5.40 -8.53 1.37
CA PRO A 5 -4.87 -9.40 2.43
C PRO A 5 -5.67 -9.30 3.74
N LEU A 6 -6.18 -8.11 4.09
CA LEU A 6 -7.08 -7.95 5.24
C LEU A 6 -8.44 -8.65 5.04
N ALA A 7 -9.06 -8.52 3.88
CA ALA A 7 -10.30 -9.24 3.56
C ALA A 7 -10.08 -10.76 3.51
N MET A 8 -8.93 -11.19 3.00
CA MET A 8 -8.56 -12.61 2.96
C MET A 8 -8.37 -13.20 4.36
N SER A 9 -7.77 -12.45 5.29
CA SER A 9 -7.55 -12.91 6.66
C SER A 9 -8.79 -12.87 7.56
N TYR A 10 -9.74 -11.96 7.30
CA TYR A 10 -10.95 -11.83 8.13
C TYR A 10 -12.19 -12.50 7.55
N VAL A 11 -12.30 -12.63 6.22
CA VAL A 11 -13.52 -13.12 5.57
C VAL A 11 -13.27 -14.45 4.85
N VAL A 12 -12.20 -14.54 4.06
CA VAL A 12 -12.00 -15.70 3.18
C VAL A 12 -11.54 -16.94 3.96
N THR A 13 -10.58 -16.78 4.87
CA THR A 13 -10.12 -17.88 5.74
C THR A 13 -11.23 -18.51 6.57
N PRO A 14 -12.09 -17.78 7.30
CA PRO A 14 -13.17 -18.40 8.07
C PRO A 14 -14.25 -19.03 7.18
N VAL A 15 -14.56 -18.42 6.03
CA VAL A 15 -15.54 -18.98 5.07
C VAL A 15 -15.03 -20.28 4.46
N ILE A 16 -13.76 -20.31 4.02
CA ILE A 16 -13.14 -21.54 3.49
C ILE A 16 -12.99 -22.59 4.61
N ALA A 17 -12.58 -22.20 5.82
CA ALA A 17 -12.49 -23.13 6.95
C ALA A 17 -13.86 -23.76 7.29
N TYR A 18 -14.93 -22.97 7.22
CA TYR A 18 -16.29 -23.46 7.40
C TYR A 18 -16.70 -24.46 6.29
N MET A 19 -16.34 -24.19 5.03
CA MET A 19 -16.61 -25.10 3.91
C MET A 19 -15.76 -26.38 3.99
N CYS A 20 -14.49 -26.28 4.38
CA CYS A 20 -13.55 -27.39 4.54
C CYS A 20 -13.93 -28.33 5.68
N ARG A 21 -14.64 -27.84 6.72
CA ARG A 21 -15.18 -28.67 7.81
C ARG A 21 -16.10 -29.80 7.32
N ARG A 22 -16.74 -29.65 6.17
CA ARG A 22 -17.62 -30.69 5.57
C ARG A 22 -16.88 -31.65 4.62
N ARG A 23 -15.59 -31.42 4.30
CA ARG A 23 -14.78 -32.30 3.43
C ARG A 23 -13.72 -33.05 4.25
N LYS A 24 -13.28 -34.22 3.76
CA LYS A 24 -12.06 -34.90 4.24
C LYS A 24 -10.85 -34.17 3.65
N VAL A 25 -10.42 -33.09 4.30
CA VAL A 25 -9.24 -32.30 3.91
C VAL A 25 -8.02 -32.79 4.70
N THR A 26 -6.84 -32.82 4.08
CA THR A 26 -5.59 -33.18 4.75
C THR A 26 -5.18 -32.10 5.74
N GLN A 27 -4.47 -32.46 6.81
CA GLN A 27 -4.00 -31.50 7.82
C GLN A 27 -3.08 -30.42 7.20
N GLU A 28 -2.28 -30.80 6.21
CA GLU A 28 -1.41 -29.89 5.46
C GLU A 28 -2.22 -28.77 4.78
N ALA A 29 -3.30 -29.10 4.08
CA ALA A 29 -4.14 -28.12 3.41
C ALA A 29 -4.88 -27.17 4.38
N ILE A 30 -5.17 -27.63 5.60
CA ILE A 30 -5.73 -26.76 6.64
C ILE A 30 -4.65 -25.82 7.19
N ASN A 31 -3.44 -26.32 7.43
CA ASN A 31 -2.32 -25.49 7.88
C ASN A 31 -1.99 -24.40 6.87
N ASP A 32 -1.95 -24.74 5.57
CA ASP A 32 -1.73 -23.79 4.48
C ASP A 32 -2.81 -22.72 4.42
N LEU A 33 -4.08 -23.08 4.64
CA LEU A 33 -5.18 -22.11 4.69
C LEU A 33 -4.99 -21.04 5.78
N TYR A 34 -4.43 -21.43 6.94
CA TYR A 34 -4.13 -20.51 8.03
C TYR A 34 -2.81 -19.76 7.87
N THR A 35 -2.04 -20.03 6.81
CA THR A 35 -0.87 -19.20 6.50
C THR A 35 -1.33 -17.87 5.89
N LEU A 36 -1.00 -16.77 6.58
CA LEU A 36 -1.31 -15.43 6.09
C LEU A 36 -0.43 -15.11 4.86
N PRO A 37 -0.88 -14.22 3.95
CA PRO A 37 -0.10 -13.81 2.80
C PRO A 37 1.18 -13.07 3.22
N GLU A 38 2.18 -13.08 2.34
CA GLU A 38 3.40 -12.31 2.51
C GLU A 38 3.15 -10.82 2.24
N TRP A 39 3.75 -9.95 3.06
CA TRP A 39 3.72 -8.52 2.84
C TRP A 39 4.84 -8.12 1.89
N ASP A 40 4.52 -7.36 0.84
CA ASP A 40 5.52 -6.79 -0.06
C ASP A 40 5.69 -5.30 0.23
N LEU A 41 6.75 -4.98 0.99
CA LEU A 41 7.10 -3.61 1.33
C LEU A 41 7.46 -2.78 0.09
N SER A 42 8.14 -3.39 -0.89
CA SER A 42 8.62 -2.70 -2.10
C SER A 42 7.45 -2.23 -2.95
N LEU A 43 6.48 -3.11 -3.18
CA LEU A 43 5.26 -2.78 -3.91
C LEU A 43 4.46 -1.68 -3.19
N ARG A 44 4.36 -1.75 -1.86
CA ARG A 44 3.61 -0.76 -1.07
C ARG A 44 4.26 0.62 -1.11
N LEU A 45 5.59 0.69 -1.02
CA LEU A 45 6.34 1.93 -1.15
C LEU A 45 6.21 2.52 -2.55
N ALA A 46 6.33 1.71 -3.60
CA ALA A 46 6.17 2.17 -4.98
C ALA A 46 4.78 2.77 -5.25
N GLN A 47 3.72 2.14 -4.73
CA GLN A 47 2.35 2.65 -4.86
C GLN A 47 2.16 3.97 -4.12
N THR A 48 2.68 4.06 -2.89
CA THR A 48 2.58 5.28 -2.06
C THR A 48 3.35 6.43 -2.70
N LEU A 49 4.55 6.17 -3.21
CA LEU A 49 5.35 7.15 -3.92
C LEU A 49 4.63 7.66 -5.17
N ASN A 50 4.01 6.78 -5.97
CA ASN A 50 3.25 7.18 -7.15
C ASN A 50 2.11 8.15 -6.79
N VAL A 51 1.35 7.85 -5.74
CA VAL A 51 0.27 8.75 -5.28
C VAL A 51 0.83 10.10 -4.84
N ILE A 52 1.93 10.13 -4.09
CA ILE A 52 2.59 11.38 -3.68
C ILE A 52 3.06 12.18 -4.90
N CYS A 53 3.69 11.52 -5.89
CA CYS A 53 4.11 12.16 -7.14
C CYS A 53 2.91 12.77 -7.89
N CYS A 54 1.80 12.03 -8.02
CA CYS A 54 0.59 12.55 -8.67
C CYS A 54 0.00 13.75 -7.91
N VAL A 55 -0.12 13.67 -6.59
CA VAL A 55 -0.63 14.76 -5.75
C VAL A 55 0.23 16.01 -5.92
N MET A 56 1.55 15.88 -5.86
CA MET A 56 2.46 17.02 -6.05
C MET A 56 2.35 17.57 -7.47
N MET A 57 2.39 16.72 -8.50
CA MET A 57 2.33 17.17 -9.89
C MET A 57 1.05 17.98 -10.20
N TYR A 58 -0.12 17.51 -9.77
CA TYR A 58 -1.40 18.15 -10.08
C TYR A 58 -1.80 19.27 -9.10
N SER A 59 -1.11 19.39 -7.97
CA SER A 59 -1.40 20.44 -6.97
C SER A 59 -1.21 21.86 -7.51
N ALA A 60 -0.40 22.06 -8.56
CA ALA A 60 -0.18 23.37 -9.18
C ALA A 60 -1.44 23.97 -9.80
N GLY A 61 -2.29 23.14 -10.44
CA GLY A 61 -3.57 23.57 -10.98
C GLY A 61 -4.74 23.41 -9.99
N LEU A 62 -4.60 22.52 -9.00
CA LEU A 62 -5.67 22.14 -8.06
C LEU A 62 -5.10 21.95 -6.64
N PRO A 63 -4.97 23.03 -5.84
CA PRO A 63 -4.37 22.96 -4.50
C PRO A 63 -5.16 22.09 -3.51
N ILE A 64 -6.41 21.77 -3.82
CA ILE A 64 -7.24 20.83 -3.03
C ILE A 64 -6.69 19.41 -2.99
N LEU A 65 -5.73 19.05 -3.85
CA LEU A 65 -5.10 17.73 -3.80
C LEU A 65 -4.20 17.54 -2.57
N TYR A 66 -3.70 18.61 -1.93
CA TYR A 66 -2.90 18.48 -0.71
C TYR A 66 -3.67 17.86 0.47
N PRO A 67 -4.87 18.35 0.86
CA PRO A 67 -5.65 17.71 1.92
C PRO A 67 -6.11 16.29 1.55
N VAL A 68 -6.37 16.02 0.26
CA VAL A 68 -6.69 14.65 -0.21
C VAL A 68 -5.48 13.72 -0.06
N GLY A 69 -4.29 14.18 -0.44
CA GLY A 69 -3.03 13.44 -0.24
C GLY A 69 -2.72 13.20 1.24
N PHE A 70 -2.97 14.20 2.10
CA PHE A 70 -2.85 14.04 3.55
C PHE A 70 -3.80 12.96 4.08
N LEU A 71 -5.08 13.01 3.70
CA LEU A 71 -6.06 12.00 4.09
C LEU A 71 -5.65 10.60 3.61
N TYR A 72 -5.15 10.48 2.38
CA TYR A 72 -4.60 9.24 1.85
C TYR A 72 -3.46 8.71 2.73
N CYS A 73 -2.48 9.54 3.11
CA CYS A 73 -1.38 9.13 3.97
C CYS A 73 -1.84 8.67 5.36
N VAL A 74 -2.81 9.35 5.96
CA VAL A 74 -3.39 8.95 7.25
C VAL A 74 -4.06 7.58 7.13
N VAL A 75 -4.94 7.40 6.15
CA VAL A 75 -5.64 6.11 5.95
C VAL A 75 -4.63 5.00 5.62
N ALA A 76 -3.67 5.27 4.75
CA ALA A 76 -2.62 4.32 4.40
C ALA A 76 -1.80 3.87 5.63
N TYR A 77 -1.44 4.81 6.51
CA TYR A 77 -0.74 4.51 7.75
C TYR A 77 -1.53 3.57 8.67
N TRP A 78 -2.83 3.87 8.89
CA TRP A 78 -3.68 3.02 9.74
C TRP A 78 -3.88 1.63 9.15
N LEU A 79 -4.13 1.54 7.84
CA LEU A 79 -4.30 0.26 7.15
C LEU A 79 -3.02 -0.56 7.16
N ASP A 80 -1.86 0.05 6.93
CA ASP A 80 -0.56 -0.64 6.91
C ASP A 80 -0.23 -1.16 8.31
N ARG A 81 -0.49 -0.35 9.35
CA ARG A 81 -0.35 -0.78 10.74
C ARG A 81 -1.22 -2.00 11.04
N TRP A 82 -2.48 -1.99 10.62
CA TRP A 82 -3.37 -3.15 10.83
C TRP A 82 -2.96 -4.37 10.03
N CYS A 83 -2.51 -4.18 8.79
CA CYS A 83 -2.07 -5.30 7.97
C CYS A 83 -0.79 -5.95 8.51
N LEU A 84 0.16 -5.17 9.03
CA LEU A 84 1.36 -5.69 9.67
C LEU A 84 1.07 -6.47 10.96
N LEU A 85 0.06 -6.04 11.74
CA LEU A 85 -0.27 -6.68 13.01
C LEU A 85 -1.20 -7.90 12.86
N ARG A 86 -2.08 -7.91 11.85
CA ARG A 86 -3.20 -8.87 11.77
C ARG A 86 -3.44 -9.49 10.39
N GLY A 87 -2.80 -8.98 9.33
CA GLY A 87 -3.08 -9.35 7.94
C GLY A 87 -1.91 -9.99 7.19
N SER A 88 -0.71 -10.02 7.78
CA SER A 88 0.50 -10.56 7.15
C SER A 88 1.11 -11.69 7.98
N ARG A 89 1.74 -12.63 7.27
CA ARG A 89 2.74 -13.52 7.88
C ARG A 89 3.88 -12.68 8.47
N ARG A 90 4.58 -13.23 9.47
CA ARG A 90 5.75 -12.58 10.08
C ARG A 90 6.68 -12.08 8.96
N PRO A 91 6.87 -10.75 8.82
CA PRO A 91 7.62 -10.22 7.70
C PRO A 91 9.09 -10.65 7.80
N PRO A 92 9.76 -10.91 6.65
CA PRO A 92 11.20 -11.06 6.64
C PRO A 92 11.87 -9.76 7.09
N ALA A 93 13.13 -9.83 7.54
CA ALA A 93 13.89 -8.64 7.89
C ALA A 93 14.09 -7.77 6.62
N TYR A 94 13.24 -6.75 6.44
CA TYR A 94 13.38 -5.84 5.30
C TYR A 94 14.65 -5.00 5.46
N THR A 95 15.45 -4.97 4.40
CA THR A 95 16.60 -4.08 4.31
C THR A 95 16.13 -2.63 4.17
N LYS A 96 16.91 -1.69 4.72
CA LYS A 96 16.60 -0.25 4.66
C LYS A 96 16.76 0.34 3.25
N ASP A 97 17.38 -0.39 2.32
CA ASP A 97 17.73 0.08 0.97
C ASP A 97 16.51 0.58 0.17
N VAL A 98 15.40 -0.16 0.23
CA VAL A 98 14.16 0.21 -0.49
C VAL A 98 13.54 1.52 0.03
N GLN A 99 13.69 1.78 1.32
CA GLN A 99 13.21 3.01 1.96
C GLN A 99 14.10 4.19 1.56
N VAL A 100 15.43 4.01 1.60
CA VAL A 100 16.40 5.03 1.18
C VAL A 100 16.22 5.38 -0.30
N MET A 101 16.00 4.38 -1.16
CA MET A 101 15.73 4.59 -2.57
C MET A 101 14.47 5.43 -2.79
N SER A 102 13.39 5.11 -2.07
CA SER A 102 12.12 5.85 -2.15
C SER A 102 12.28 7.31 -1.70
N MET A 103 13.08 7.56 -0.66
CA MET A 103 13.38 8.92 -0.21
C MET A 103 14.19 9.73 -1.22
N ARG A 104 15.09 9.08 -1.98
CA ARG A 104 15.86 9.74 -3.05
C ARG A 104 15.01 10.13 -4.26
N LEU A 105 13.85 9.51 -4.44
CA LEU A 105 12.93 9.82 -5.55
C LEU A 105 12.00 11.00 -5.25
N LEU A 106 11.75 11.32 -3.97
CA LEU A 106 10.94 12.48 -3.56
C LEU A 106 11.40 13.82 -4.19
N PRO A 107 12.70 14.19 -4.22
CA PRO A 107 13.12 15.45 -4.84
C PRO A 107 12.88 15.48 -6.36
N MET A 108 12.88 14.33 -7.04
CA MET A 108 12.55 14.27 -8.47
C MET A 108 11.09 14.66 -8.73
N ALA A 109 10.19 14.31 -7.81
CA ALA A 109 8.79 14.71 -7.89
C ALA A 109 8.60 16.22 -7.62
N ALA A 110 9.46 16.85 -6.82
CA ALA A 110 9.48 18.31 -6.67
C ALA A 110 9.95 19.02 -7.95
N LEU A 111 10.96 18.48 -8.65
CA LEU A 111 11.37 18.99 -9.96
C LEU A 111 10.22 18.88 -10.99
N LEU A 112 9.53 17.75 -11.01
CA LEU A 112 8.35 17.54 -11.86
C LEU A 112 7.24 18.56 -11.57
N HIS A 113 6.99 18.85 -10.28
CA HIS A 113 6.03 19.87 -9.87
C HIS A 113 6.39 21.26 -10.41
N MET A 114 7.66 21.66 -10.36
CA MET A 114 8.12 22.95 -10.91
C MET A 114 7.87 23.05 -12.42
N VAL A 115 8.14 21.98 -13.18
CA VAL A 115 7.88 21.94 -14.63
C VAL A 115 6.39 22.09 -14.92
N VAL A 116 5.55 21.32 -14.23
CA VAL A 116 4.10 21.35 -14.46
C VAL A 116 3.48 22.68 -14.00
N ALA A 117 3.93 23.23 -12.87
CA ALA A 117 3.51 24.55 -12.42
C ALA A 117 3.86 25.63 -13.45
N GLY A 118 5.09 25.61 -13.98
CA GLY A 118 5.51 26.54 -15.04
C GLY A 118 4.64 26.45 -16.30
N LEU A 119 4.24 25.24 -16.71
CA LEU A 119 3.35 25.05 -17.85
C LEU A 119 1.92 25.55 -17.59
N VAL A 120 1.38 25.26 -16.40
CA VAL A 120 0.01 25.67 -16.02
C VAL A 120 -0.08 27.18 -15.94
N PHE A 121 0.84 27.84 -15.23
CA PHE A 121 0.86 29.30 -15.10
C PHE A 121 1.34 30.00 -16.37
N GLY A 122 2.10 29.32 -17.23
CA GLY A 122 2.49 29.86 -18.54
C GLY A 122 1.37 29.85 -19.59
N HIS A 123 0.31 29.07 -19.36
CA HIS A 123 -0.87 28.97 -20.25
C HIS A 123 -2.11 29.70 -19.69
N GLN A 124 -1.95 30.49 -18.62
CA GLN A 124 -2.96 31.39 -18.06
C GLN A 124 -2.59 32.85 -18.33
#